data_AF-A0A1G2ZNY6-F1
#
_entry.id   AF-A0A1G2ZNY6-F1
#
_cell.length_a   1.000
_cell.length_b   1.000
_cell.length_c   1.000
_cell.angle_alpha   90.00
_cell.angle_beta   90.00
_cell.angle_gamma   90.00
#
_symmetry.space_group_name_H-M   'P 1'
#
loop_
_entity.id
_entity.type
_entity.pdbx_description
1 polymer ?
#
loop_
_entity_poly.entity_id
_entity_poly.type
_entity_poly.pdbx_seq_one_letter_code
_entity_poly.pdbx_strand_id
1 'polypeptide(L)'
;MSVKTNYIKLSTQGNSDVIDITPQVAKKLTESGLSEGTVTIFVAGSTAALTTVEYEPGLVHDIKELFEKIAPSNKEYHHNERWHDDNGHSHVRAS
;
A
#
# COMPACT_ATOMS: atom_id res chain seq x y z
N MET A 1 29.61 2.71 -5.18
CA MET A 1 28.26 2.63 -4.59
C MET A 1 27.32 2.11 -5.68
N SER A 2 26.71 0.95 -5.48
CA SER A 2 25.81 0.35 -6.47
C SER A 2 24.37 0.70 -6.10
N VAL A 3 23.56 1.11 -7.09
CA VAL A 3 22.13 1.38 -6.92
C VAL A 3 21.39 0.50 -7.92
N LYS A 4 20.43 -0.29 -7.44
CA LYS A 4 19.57 -1.14 -8.28
C LYS A 4 18.12 -0.76 -8.07
N THR A 5 17.43 -0.42 -9.15
CA THR A 5 16.00 -0.12 -9.15
C THR A 5 15.24 -1.28 -9.79
N ASN A 6 14.23 -1.78 -9.08
CA ASN A 6 13.35 -2.85 -9.54
C ASN A 6 11.90 -2.42 -9.39
N TYR A 7 11.00 -3.07 -10.12
CA TYR A 7 9.57 -2.82 -10.08
C TYR A 7 8.81 -4.09 -9.69
N ILE A 8 7.79 -3.93 -8.85
CA ILE A 8 6.82 -4.96 -8.49
C ILE A 8 5.47 -4.46 -9.01
N LYS A 9 4.79 -5.27 -9.83
CA LYS A 9 3.44 -4.98 -10.32
C LYS A 9 2.45 -5.84 -9.54
N LEU A 10 1.36 -5.23 -9.10
CA LEU A 10 0.31 -5.88 -8.32
C LEU A 10 -1.04 -5.58 -8.95
N SER A 11 -1.98 -6.52 -8.81
CA SER A 11 -3.40 -6.30 -9.06
C SER A 11 -4.12 -6.41 -7.72
N THR A 12 -4.92 -5.40 -7.39
CA THR A 12 -5.67 -5.32 -6.13
C THR A 12 -7.15 -5.54 -6.38
N GLN A 13 -7.88 -6.00 -5.36
CA GLN A 13 -9.34 -6.08 -5.38
C GLN A 13 -10.03 -4.75 -5.01
N GLY A 14 -9.26 -3.72 -4.66
CA GLY A 14 -9.75 -2.41 -4.22
C GLY A 14 -10.15 -2.37 -2.74
N ASN A 15 -10.57 -1.20 -2.24
CA ASN A 15 -11.11 -1.01 -0.89
C ASN A 15 -10.26 -1.62 0.24
N SER A 16 -9.05 -1.10 0.43
CA SER A 16 -8.12 -1.54 1.48
C SER A 16 -7.68 -3.01 1.35
N ASP A 17 -7.47 -3.50 0.12
CA ASP A 17 -6.84 -4.80 -0.13
C ASP A 17 -5.39 -4.81 0.39
N VAL A 18 -5.10 -5.69 1.35
CA VAL A 18 -3.79 -5.79 2.00
C VAL A 18 -3.04 -6.96 1.38
N ILE A 19 -1.91 -6.68 0.75
CA ILE A 19 -1.11 -7.67 0.02
C ILE A 19 0.27 -7.76 0.67
N ASP A 20 0.66 -8.96 1.10
CA ASP A 20 2.04 -9.20 1.50
C ASP A 20 2.97 -9.17 0.28
N ILE A 21 3.87 -8.20 0.27
CA ILE A 21 4.90 -8.02 -0.77
C ILE A 21 6.29 -8.48 -0.31
N THR A 22 6.41 -9.00 0.92
CA THR A 22 7.67 -9.45 1.51
C THR A 22 8.37 -10.49 0.65
N PRO A 23 7.69 -11.52 0.10
CA PRO A 23 8.33 -12.50 -0.79
C PRO A 23 8.90 -11.87 -2.08
N GLN A 24 8.18 -10.91 -2.66
CA GLN A 24 8.56 -10.21 -3.88
C GLN A 24 9.78 -9.32 -3.63
N VAL A 25 9.80 -8.60 -2.51
CA VAL A 25 10.94 -7.77 -2.08
C VAL A 25 12.16 -8.66 -1.82
N ALA A 26 12.01 -9.74 -1.04
CA ALA A 26 13.09 -10.69 -0.75
C ALA A 26 13.70 -11.26 -2.03
N LYS A 27 12.86 -11.65 -3.00
CA LYS A 27 13.32 -12.10 -4.32
C LYS A 27 14.15 -11.02 -5.03
N LYS A 28 13.71 -9.77 -5.03
CA LYS A 28 14.46 -8.65 -5.64
C LYS A 28 15.77 -8.34 -4.93
N LEU A 29 15.84 -8.52 -3.62
CA LEU A 29 17.09 -8.38 -2.86
C LEU A 29 18.07 -9.49 -3.20
N THR A 30 17.63 -10.74 -3.26
CA THR A 30 18.48 -11.87 -3.69
C THR A 30 19.00 -11.68 -5.12
N GLU A 31 18.12 -11.29 -6.06
CA GLU A 31 18.49 -10.98 -7.45
C GLU A 31 19.45 -9.77 -7.56
N SER A 32 19.49 -8.90 -6.54
CA SER A 32 20.38 -7.74 -6.53
C SER A 32 21.85 -8.12 -6.34
N GLY A 33 22.16 -9.24 -5.69
CA GLY A 33 23.53 -9.66 -5.37
C GLY A 33 24.28 -8.70 -4.42
N LEU A 34 23.58 -7.74 -3.80
CA LEU A 34 24.16 -6.85 -2.79
C LEU A 34 24.11 -7.53 -1.41
N SER A 35 25.20 -7.44 -0.65
CA SER A 35 25.31 -8.05 0.68
C SER A 35 24.92 -7.10 1.82
N GLU A 36 25.04 -5.79 1.62
CA GLU A 36 24.78 -4.77 2.63
C GLU A 36 24.31 -3.46 2.00
N GLY A 37 23.48 -2.70 2.71
CA GLY A 37 22.98 -1.40 2.27
C GLY A 37 21.59 -1.08 2.82
N THR A 38 20.88 -0.21 2.10
CA THR A 38 19.52 0.23 2.44
C THR A 38 18.56 -0.11 1.31
N VAL A 39 17.34 -0.48 1.66
CA VAL A 39 16.25 -0.74 0.72
C VAL A 39 15.22 0.36 0.87
N THR A 40 14.86 1.00 -0.23
CA THR A 40 13.75 1.96 -0.28
C THR A 40 12.63 1.33 -1.08
N ILE A 41 11.47 1.17 -0.44
CA ILE A 41 10.25 0.70 -1.09
C ILE A 41 9.35 1.92 -1.26
N PHE A 42 8.85 2.10 -2.47
CA PHE A 42 8.01 3.24 -2.83
C PHE A 42 6.83 2.76 -3.67
N VAL A 43 5.64 3.22 -3.32
CA VAL A 43 4.42 3.01 -4.10
C VAL A 43 4.13 4.28 -4.90
N ALA A 44 4.08 4.15 -6.22
CA ALA A 44 3.76 5.28 -7.09
C ALA A 44 2.23 5.46 -7.14
N GLY A 45 1.76 6.60 -6.66
CA GLY A 45 0.33 6.93 -6.58
C GLY A 45 -0.02 7.57 -5.24
N SER A 46 -1.27 7.98 -5.09
CA SER A 46 -1.75 8.72 -3.92
C SER A 46 -2.95 8.04 -3.25
N THR A 47 -3.28 6.81 -3.64
CA THR A 47 -4.40 6.01 -3.14
C THR A 47 -3.96 4.62 -2.62
N ALA A 48 -2.66 4.41 -2.46
CA ALA A 48 -2.07 3.20 -1.90
C ALA A 48 -0.93 3.58 -0.96
N ALA A 49 -0.70 2.75 0.07
CA ALA A 49 0.34 2.96 1.07
C ALA A 49 1.17 1.70 1.28
N LEU A 50 2.32 1.88 1.93
CA LEU A 50 3.19 0.82 2.40
C LEU A 50 3.20 0.83 3.93
N THR A 51 3.09 -0.34 4.54
CA THR A 51 3.22 -0.49 5.99
C THR A 51 3.98 -1.76 6.33
N THR A 52 4.41 -1.89 7.58
CA THR A 52 5.01 -3.10 8.13
C THR A 52 4.15 -3.56 9.30
N VAL A 53 3.60 -4.75 9.18
CA VAL A 53 2.72 -5.35 10.19
C VAL A 53 2.81 -6.87 10.08
N GLU A 54 2.42 -7.59 11.12
CA GLU A 54 2.21 -9.03 11.02
C GLU A 54 1.12 -9.33 9.98
N TYR A 55 1.45 -10.17 9.00
CA TYR A 55 0.50 -10.55 7.96
C TYR A 55 -0.29 -11.79 8.39
N GLU A 56 -1.28 -11.56 9.26
CA GLU A 56 -2.21 -12.56 9.76
C GLU A 56 -3.64 -12.19 9.33
N PRO A 57 -4.48 -13.15 8.88
CA PRO A 57 -5.82 -12.87 8.36
C PRO A 57 -6.73 -12.02 9.27
N GLY A 58 -6.69 -12.22 10.59
CA GLY A 58 -7.41 -11.42 11.58
C GLY A 58 -6.92 -9.97 11.62
N LEU A 59 -5.61 -9.74 11.71
CA LEU A 59 -5.07 -8.38 11.71
C LEU A 59 -5.33 -7.65 10.38
N VAL A 60 -5.30 -8.37 9.25
CA VAL A 60 -5.73 -7.82 7.95
C VAL A 60 -7.20 -7.37 7.98
N HIS A 61 -8.06 -8.11 8.68
CA HIS A 61 -9.46 -7.73 8.88
C HIS A 61 -9.57 -6.50 9.79
N ASP A 62 -8.84 -6.47 10.91
CA ASP A 62 -8.84 -5.35 11.86
C ASP A 62 -8.40 -4.04 11.20
N ILE A 63 -7.39 -4.09 10.32
CA ILE A 63 -6.93 -2.93 9.54
C ILE A 63 -8.05 -2.40 8.62
N LYS A 64 -8.78 -3.29 7.95
CA LYS A 64 -9.92 -2.90 7.10
C LYS A 64 -11.01 -2.24 7.91
N GLU A 65 -11.36 -2.81 9.07
CA GLU A 65 -12.34 -2.20 9.97
C GLU A 65 -11.88 -0.84 10.51
N LEU A 66 -10.60 -0.70 10.87
CA LEU A 66 -10.03 0.56 11.34
C LEU A 66 -10.20 1.63 10.28
N PHE A 67 -9.88 1.32 9.02
CA PHE A 67 -10.05 2.27 7.92
C PHE A 67 -11.51 2.68 7.71
N GLU A 68 -12.46 1.76 7.82
CA GLU A 68 -13.88 2.14 7.77
C GLU A 68 -14.31 3.00 8.98
N LYS A 69 -13.64 2.88 10.14
CA LYS A 69 -13.92 3.72 11.31
C LYS A 69 -13.34 5.14 11.18
N ILE A 70 -12.10 5.28 10.69
CA ILE A 70 -11.39 6.58 10.67
C ILE A 70 -11.52 7.34 9.35
N ALA A 71 -11.68 6.61 8.24
CA ALA A 71 -11.82 7.16 6.89
C ALA A 71 -12.86 6.31 6.11
N PRO A 72 -14.15 6.39 6.49
CA PRO A 72 -15.21 5.54 5.94
C PRO A 72 -15.33 5.67 4.43
N SER A 73 -15.63 4.57 3.75
CA SER A 73 -15.85 4.55 2.29
C SER A 73 -17.15 5.24 1.88
N ASN A 74 -18.17 5.20 2.74
CA ASN A 74 -19.50 5.74 2.50
C ASN A 74 -19.72 7.19 2.97
N LYS A 75 -18.63 7.90 3.32
CA LYS A 75 -18.68 9.30 3.74
C LYS A 75 -18.48 10.20 2.52
N GLU A 76 -19.19 11.33 2.48
CA GLU A 76 -18.90 12.38 1.49
C GLU A 76 -17.55 13.06 1.80
N TYR A 77 -16.64 13.04 0.83
CA TYR A 77 -15.35 13.73 0.89
C TYR A 77 -15.38 14.95 -0.02
N HIS A 78 -14.87 16.08 0.46
CA HIS A 78 -14.73 17.29 -0.37
C HIS A 78 -13.86 17.07 -1.63
N HIS A 79 -12.98 16.06 -1.61
CA HIS A 79 -12.23 15.65 -2.80
C HIS A 79 -13.18 15.27 -3.95
N ASN A 80 -14.18 14.45 -3.63
CA ASN A 80 -15.16 13.94 -4.58
C ASN A 80 -16.01 15.07 -5.20
N GLU A 81 -16.17 16.22 -4.52
CA GLU A 81 -16.92 17.36 -5.05
C GLU A 81 -16.25 18.02 -6.26
N ARG A 82 -14.92 17.90 -6.38
CA ARG A 82 -14.17 18.58 -7.44
C ARG A 82 -14.24 17.85 -8.78
N TRP A 83 -14.15 16.52 -8.75
CA TRP A 83 -14.02 15.69 -9.95
C TRP A 83 -15.10 14.60 -10.06
N HIS A 84 -15.97 14.47 -9.06
CA HIS A 84 -16.92 13.37 -8.93
C HIS A 84 -16.22 12.00 -8.98
N ASP A 85 -14.99 11.94 -8.48
CA ASP A 85 -14.26 10.70 -8.23
C ASP A 85 -14.63 10.16 -6.84
N ASP A 86 -14.93 8.86 -6.76
CA ASP A 86 -15.39 8.22 -5.51
C ASP A 86 -14.21 7.63 -4.72
N ASN A 87 -13.07 8.32 -4.71
CA ASN A 87 -11.81 7.83 -4.16
C ASN A 87 -11.20 8.74 -3.09
N GLY A 88 -11.91 9.76 -2.61
CA GLY A 88 -11.45 10.63 -1.52
C GLY A 88 -11.05 9.85 -0.27
N HIS A 89 -11.80 8.80 0.08
CA HIS A 89 -11.45 7.89 1.18
C HIS A 89 -10.11 7.19 0.93
N SER A 90 -9.81 6.80 -0.31
CA SER A 90 -8.57 6.10 -0.66
C SER A 90 -7.35 7.01 -0.50
N HIS A 91 -7.48 8.30 -0.84
CA HIS A 91 -6.43 9.30 -0.58
C HIS A 91 -6.16 9.48 0.92
N VAL A 92 -7.23 9.59 1.72
CA VAL A 92 -7.09 9.76 3.18
C VAL A 92 -6.46 8.53 3.83
N ARG A 93 -6.83 7.31 3.40
CA ARG A 93 -6.24 6.06 3.91
C ARG A 93 -4.77 5.89 3.53
N ALA A 94 -4.34 6.51 2.43
CA ALA A 94 -2.97 6.41 1.93
C ALA A 94 -2.00 7.46 2.53
N SER A 95 -2.52 8.42 3.30
CA SER A 95 -1.76 9.53 3.90
C SER A 95 -1.19 9.16 5.27
#